data_AF-A0A965FQG4-F1
#
_entry.id   AF-A0A965FQG4-F1
#
_cell.length_a   1.000
_cell.length_b   1.000
_cell.length_c   1.000
_cell.angle_alpha   90.00
_cell.angle_beta   90.00
_cell.angle_gamma   90.00
#
_symmetry.space_group_name_H-M   'P 1'
#
loop_
_entity.id
_entity.type
_entity.pdbx_description
1 polymer ?
#
loop_
_entity_poly.entity_id
_entity_poly.type
_entity_poly.pdbx_seq_one_letter_code
_entity_poly.pdbx_strand_id
1 'polypeptide(L)'
;MSTPNTLTGPDGHRYAIRLDRDQVARIMHHFHWIPASRGILHDFVTRTHPGWFPNEFATVFRAADLFVRSGVGGPPKAQPWLVAVWISGNLGWFVETSLQSRPSFSSRND
;
A
#
# COMPACT_ATOMS: atom_id res chain seq x y z
N MET A 1 -12.75 10.33 22.65
CA MET A 1 -13.00 10.39 21.20
C MET A 1 -11.72 10.90 20.55
N SER A 2 -10.91 10.02 19.95
CA SER A 2 -9.71 10.44 19.23
C SER A 2 -10.12 10.97 17.86
N THR A 3 -9.79 12.22 17.59
CA THR A 3 -9.97 12.86 16.28
C THR A 3 -9.26 12.01 15.22
N PRO A 4 -9.91 11.65 14.09
CA PRO A 4 -9.20 10.96 13.02
C PRO A 4 -8.11 11.91 12.51
N ASN A 5 -6.85 11.48 12.67
CA ASN A 5 -5.66 12.17 12.15
C ASN A 5 -5.81 12.28 10.63
N THR A 6 -6.43 13.37 10.20
CA THR A 6 -6.58 13.73 8.81
C THR A 6 -5.21 14.21 8.35
N LEU A 7 -4.54 13.42 7.51
CA LEU A 7 -3.29 13.84 6.88
C LEU A 7 -3.66 14.53 5.57
N THR A 8 -3.38 15.83 5.49
CA THR A 8 -3.52 16.60 4.25
C THR A 8 -2.42 16.14 3.28
N GLY A 9 -2.80 15.57 2.14
CA GLY A 9 -1.86 15.25 1.06
C GLY A 9 -1.38 16.52 0.32
N PRO A 10 -0.43 16.38 -0.62
CA PRO A 10 0.16 17.51 -1.35
C PRO A 10 -0.85 18.38 -2.11
N ASP A 11 -2.02 17.84 -2.44
CA ASP A 11 -3.08 18.56 -3.17
C ASP A 11 -4.30 18.93 -2.28
N GLY A 12 -4.16 18.92 -0.95
CA GLY A 12 -5.28 19.22 -0.04
C GLY A 12 -6.29 18.07 0.13
N HIS A 13 -6.06 16.92 -0.51
CA HIS A 13 -6.91 15.74 -0.37
C HIS A 13 -6.87 15.16 1.05
N ARG A 14 -8.06 14.83 1.56
CA ARG A 14 -8.28 14.32 2.91
C ARG A 14 -7.96 12.81 2.95
N TYR A 15 -6.73 12.45 3.31
CA TYR A 15 -6.34 11.05 3.47
C TYR A 15 -6.42 10.62 4.94
N ALA A 16 -6.79 9.37 5.17
CA ALA A 16 -6.95 8.79 6.50
C ALA A 16 -5.66 8.14 7.02
N ILE A 17 -4.78 7.68 6.12
CA ILE A 17 -3.46 7.14 6.48
C ILE A 17 -2.42 7.51 5.41
N ARG A 18 -1.18 7.68 5.85
CA ARG A 18 0.02 7.73 5.00
C ARG A 18 0.91 6.55 5.38
N LEU A 19 1.33 5.79 4.38
CA LEU A 19 2.30 4.72 4.53
C LEU A 19 3.56 5.06 3.75
N ASP A 20 4.71 5.05 4.39
CA ASP A 20 6.00 5.09 3.69
C ASP A 20 6.30 3.75 2.99
N ARG A 21 7.33 3.74 2.15
CA ARG A 21 7.76 2.54 1.43
C ARG A 21 8.04 1.33 2.34
N ASP A 22 8.65 1.54 3.50
CA ASP A 22 9.04 0.44 4.40
C ASP A 22 7.81 -0.14 5.10
N GLN A 23 6.84 0.70 5.45
CA GLN A 23 5.53 0.27 5.94
C GLN A 23 4.78 -0.54 4.88
N VAL A 24 4.76 -0.06 3.63
CA VAL A 24 4.17 -0.83 2.51
C VAL A 24 4.87 -2.17 2.32
N ALA A 25 6.21 -2.19 2.36
CA ALA A 25 6.98 -3.43 2.25
C ALA A 25 6.68 -4.42 3.38
N ARG A 26 6.49 -3.95 4.62
CA ARG A 26 6.10 -4.78 5.76
C ARG A 26 4.71 -5.38 5.58
N ILE A 27 3.72 -4.60 5.15
CA ILE A 27 2.37 -5.13 4.85
C ILE A 27 2.46 -6.17 3.72
N MET A 28 3.21 -5.87 2.66
CA MET A 28 3.40 -6.79 1.52
C MET A 28 4.09 -8.09 1.89
N HIS A 29 5.03 -8.06 2.84
CA HIS A 29 5.63 -9.28 3.38
C HIS A 29 4.57 -10.23 3.94
N HIS A 30 3.52 -9.69 4.56
CA HIS A 30 2.40 -10.46 5.10
C HIS A 30 1.33 -10.83 4.05
N PHE A 31 1.33 -10.26 2.84
CA PHE A 31 0.49 -10.73 1.73
C PHE A 31 0.97 -12.06 1.11
N HIS A 32 2.10 -12.58 1.58
CA HIS A 32 2.51 -13.93 1.24
C HIS A 32 1.46 -14.96 1.67
N TRP A 33 1.28 -16.01 0.86
CA TRP A 33 0.20 -16.97 1.06
C TRP A 33 0.26 -17.69 2.42
N ILE A 34 1.47 -17.91 2.98
CA ILE A 34 1.66 -18.55 4.30
C ILE A 34 1.17 -17.65 5.46
N PRO A 35 1.60 -16.37 5.60
CA PRO A 35 1.00 -15.46 6.58
C PRO A 35 -0.49 -15.19 6.38
N ALA A 36 -0.94 -15.06 5.13
CA ALA A 36 -2.35 -14.81 4.82
C ALA A 36 -3.26 -15.98 5.24
N SER A 37 -2.85 -17.23 4.97
CA SER A 37 -3.64 -18.43 5.31
C SER A 37 -3.72 -18.71 6.81
N ARG A 38 -2.87 -18.09 7.63
CA ARG A 38 -2.80 -18.28 9.08
C ARG A 38 -3.40 -17.13 9.89
N GLY A 39 -4.06 -16.17 9.24
CA GLY A 39 -4.61 -14.97 9.91
C GLY A 39 -3.56 -13.95 10.37
N ILE A 40 -2.26 -14.22 10.17
CA ILE A 40 -1.15 -13.37 10.65
C ILE A 40 -1.21 -11.97 10.02
N LEU A 41 -1.61 -11.89 8.75
CA LEU A 41 -1.80 -10.61 8.08
C LEU A 41 -2.93 -9.78 8.73
N HIS A 42 -4.02 -10.44 9.12
CA HIS A 42 -5.14 -9.78 9.79
C HIS A 42 -4.68 -9.24 11.16
N ASP A 43 -4.02 -10.08 11.97
CA ASP A 43 -3.50 -9.67 13.28
C ASP A 43 -2.46 -8.54 13.17
N PHE A 44 -1.59 -8.62 12.16
CA PHE A 44 -0.60 -7.58 11.88
C PHE A 44 -1.27 -6.25 11.56
N VAL A 45 -2.23 -6.25 10.62
CA VAL A 45 -2.95 -5.04 10.21
C VAL A 45 -3.78 -4.47 11.36
N THR A 46 -4.57 -5.30 12.06
CA THR A 46 -5.40 -4.84 13.19
C THR A 46 -4.56 -4.22 14.30
N ARG A 47 -3.36 -4.74 14.55
CA ARG A 47 -2.43 -4.23 15.56
C ARG A 47 -1.70 -2.96 15.14
N THR A 48 -1.27 -2.87 13.88
CA THR A 48 -0.40 -1.78 13.40
C THR A 48 -1.18 -0.63 12.77
N HIS A 49 -2.36 -0.90 12.22
CA HIS A 49 -3.24 0.03 11.53
C HIS A 49 -4.70 -0.17 11.98
N PRO A 50 -5.05 0.20 13.23
CA PRO A 50 -6.41 0.00 13.75
C PRO A 50 -7.47 0.69 12.89
N GLY A 51 -8.57 -0.02 12.60
CA GLY A 51 -9.66 0.46 11.76
C GLY A 51 -9.48 0.22 10.26
N TRP A 52 -8.36 -0.40 9.85
CA TRP A 52 -8.12 -0.83 8.48
C TRP A 52 -8.18 -2.35 8.35
N PHE A 53 -8.55 -2.82 7.17
CA PHE A 53 -8.58 -4.25 6.86
C PHE A 53 -7.54 -4.63 5.79
N PRO A 54 -6.99 -5.86 5.85
CA PRO A 54 -6.02 -6.32 4.86
C PRO A 54 -6.48 -6.22 3.39
N ASN A 55 -7.77 -6.45 3.12
CA ASN A 55 -8.34 -6.38 1.78
C ASN A 55 -8.36 -4.94 1.21
N GLU A 56 -8.46 -3.92 2.06
CA GLU A 56 -8.39 -2.52 1.64
C GLU A 56 -6.98 -2.19 1.15
N PHE A 57 -5.95 -2.57 1.91
CA PHE A 57 -4.56 -2.43 1.47
C PHE A 57 -4.28 -3.23 0.19
N ALA A 58 -4.78 -4.47 0.10
CA ALA A 58 -4.59 -5.30 -1.09
C ALA A 58 -5.19 -4.65 -2.34
N THR A 59 -6.38 -4.06 -2.20
CA THR A 59 -7.09 -3.37 -3.29
C THR A 59 -6.31 -2.15 -3.75
N VAL A 60 -5.92 -1.29 -2.81
CA VAL A 60 -5.16 -0.06 -3.12
C VAL A 60 -3.82 -0.39 -3.74
N PHE A 61 -3.03 -1.29 -3.14
CA PHE A 61 -1.70 -1.63 -3.64
C PHE A 61 -1.74 -2.26 -5.04
N ARG A 62 -2.83 -2.99 -5.36
CA ARG A 62 -3.04 -3.56 -6.71
C ARG A 62 -3.41 -2.49 -7.71
N ALA A 63 -4.38 -1.64 -7.37
CA ALA A 63 -4.83 -0.58 -8.26
C ALA A 63 -3.73 0.47 -8.51
N ALA A 64 -2.85 0.69 -7.53
CA ALA A 64 -1.72 1.61 -7.61
C ALA A 64 -0.42 0.99 -8.18
N ASP A 65 -0.46 -0.28 -8.60
CA ASP A 65 0.70 -1.02 -9.15
C ASP A 65 1.95 -0.99 -8.24
N LEU A 66 1.75 -1.08 -6.92
CA LEU A 66 2.83 -1.01 -5.94
C LEU A 66 3.61 -2.32 -5.76
N PHE A 67 3.24 -3.36 -6.49
CA PHE A 67 3.82 -4.70 -6.36
C PHE A 67 4.95 -4.94 -7.35
N VAL A 68 6.08 -5.41 -6.83
CA VAL A 68 7.10 -6.12 -7.59
C VAL A 68 6.95 -7.60 -7.28
N ARG A 69 6.71 -8.41 -8.31
CA ARG A 69 6.77 -9.87 -8.19
C ARG A 69 8.19 -10.23 -7.73
N SER A 70 8.31 -10.77 -6.51
CA SER A 70 9.47 -11.59 -6.18
C SER A 70 9.30 -12.96 -6.88
N GLY A 71 10.36 -13.75 -6.97
CA GLY A 71 10.34 -15.04 -7.68
C GLY A 71 9.21 -15.99 -7.23
N VAL A 72 9.11 -17.15 -7.88
CA VAL A 72 8.04 -18.12 -7.63
C VAL A 72 7.94 -18.45 -6.13
N GLY A 73 6.80 -18.12 -5.52
CA GLY A 73 6.50 -18.44 -4.12
C GLY A 73 7.11 -17.50 -3.09
N GLY A 74 7.61 -16.31 -3.45
CA GLY A 74 8.09 -15.30 -2.50
C GLY A 74 7.06 -14.22 -2.14
N PRO A 75 7.24 -13.47 -1.04
CA PRO A 75 6.39 -12.33 -0.70
C PRO A 75 6.52 -11.23 -1.76
N PRO A 76 5.43 -10.54 -2.14
CA PRO A 76 5.55 -9.37 -3.00
C PRO A 76 6.43 -8.31 -2.34
N LYS A 77 7.15 -7.53 -3.16
CA LYS A 77 7.99 -6.42 -2.71
C LYS A 77 7.36 -5.09 -3.11
N ALA A 78 7.58 -4.05 -2.31
CA ALA A 78 7.20 -2.69 -2.68
C ALA A 78 8.06 -2.20 -3.85
N GLN A 79 7.47 -1.42 -4.75
CA GLN A 79 8.18 -0.77 -5.85
C GLN A 79 9.36 0.09 -5.33
N PRO A 80 10.52 0.06 -5.99
CA PRO A 80 11.69 0.84 -5.57
C PRO A 80 11.51 2.35 -5.75
N TRP A 81 10.60 2.76 -6.64
CA TRP A 81 10.27 4.17 -6.89
C TRP A 81 9.24 4.74 -5.91
N LEU A 82 8.61 3.91 -5.09
CA LEU A 82 7.62 4.34 -4.11
C LEU A 82 8.31 5.14 -3.00
N VAL A 83 7.83 6.34 -2.74
CA VAL A 83 8.22 7.11 -1.54
C VAL A 83 7.17 6.93 -0.45
N ALA A 84 5.89 7.11 -0.79
CA ALA A 84 4.76 6.93 0.11
C ALA A 84 3.46 6.67 -0.66
N VAL A 85 2.47 6.13 0.03
CA VAL A 85 1.08 6.06 -0.43
C VAL A 85 0.16 6.63 0.64
N TRP A 86 -0.78 7.47 0.23
CA TRP A 86 -1.84 7.98 1.09
C TRP A 86 -3.14 7.32 0.71
N ILE A 87 -3.93 6.94 1.72
CA ILE A 87 -5.14 6.15 1.53
C ILE A 87 -6.27 6.77 2.34
N SER A 88 -7.43 6.94 1.71
CA SER A 88 -8.68 7.41 2.32
C SER A 88 -9.79 6.34 2.27
N GLY A 89 -9.51 5.20 1.64
CA GLY A 89 -10.38 4.03 1.52
C GLY A 89 -9.93 3.16 0.35
N ASN A 90 -10.72 2.16 -0.01
CA ASN A 90 -10.42 1.27 -1.14
C ASN A 90 -10.47 1.95 -2.53
N LEU A 91 -11.08 3.14 -2.64
CA LEU A 91 -11.24 3.89 -3.90
C LEU A 91 -10.47 5.22 -3.93
N GLY A 92 -9.87 5.64 -2.82
CA GLY A 92 -9.20 6.94 -2.70
C GLY A 92 -7.75 6.76 -2.26
N TRP A 93 -6.81 6.94 -3.18
CA TRP A 93 -5.39 6.89 -2.88
C TRP A 93 -4.57 7.86 -3.74
N PHE A 94 -3.41 8.24 -3.23
CA PHE A 94 -2.38 8.99 -3.95
C PHE A 94 -1.02 8.37 -3.68
N VAL A 95 -0.13 8.43 -4.67
CA VAL A 95 1.17 7.76 -4.65
C VAL A 95 2.27 8.78 -4.86
N GLU A 96 3.17 8.88 -3.87
CA GLU A 96 4.41 9.64 -3.98
C GLU A 96 5.45 8.79 -4.67
N THR A 97 6.04 9.32 -5.74
CA THR A 97 7.10 8.63 -6.48
C THR A 97 8.39 9.42 -6.41
N SER A 98 9.52 8.73 -6.27
CA SER A 98 10.82 9.37 -6.49
C SER A 98 10.99 9.67 -7.98
N LEU A 99 11.41 10.90 -8.29
CA LEU A 99 11.63 11.36 -9.68
C LEU A 99 12.68 10.52 -10.43
N GLN A 100 13.53 9.78 -9.72
CA GLN A 100 14.62 9.00 -10.29
C GLN A 100 14.20 7.65 -10.87
N SER A 101 12.99 7.15 -10.61
CA SER A 101 12.71 5.72 -10.79
C SER A 101 11.34 5.36 -11.38
N ARG A 102 10.54 6.33 -11.85
CA ARG A 102 9.26 6.01 -12.50
C ARG A 102 9.53 5.40 -13.89
N PRO A 103 9.22 4.12 -14.16
CA PRO A 103 9.17 3.66 -15.54
C PRO A 103 8.08 4.45 -16.25
N SER A 104 8.37 4.98 -17.43
CA SER A 104 7.38 5.58 -18.31
C SER A 104 6.24 4.58 -18.52
N PHE A 105 5.06 4.90 -17.99
CA PHE A 105 3.86 4.11 -18.21
C PHE A 105 3.48 4.28 -19.69
N SER A 106 3.94 3.37 -20.55
CA SER A 106 3.46 3.28 -21.92
C SER A 106 2.07 2.64 -21.86
N SER A 107 1.04 3.46 -22.03
CA SER A 107 -0.32 3.01 -22.27
C SER A 107 -0.32 2.17 -23.55
N ARG A 108 -0.31 0.83 -23.43
CA ARG A 108 -0.76 -0.02 -24.52
C ARG A 108 -2.27 0.08 -24.57
N ASN A 109 -2.75 0.93 -25.48
CA ASN A 109 -4.07 0.78 -26.06
C ASN A 109 -3.97 -0.34 -27.10
N ASP A 110 -4.43 -1.53 -26.71
CA ASP A 110 -4.80 -2.59 -27.63
C ASP A 110 -6.29 -2.92 -27.38
#